data_AF-A0A352FJI2-F1
#
_entry.id   AF-A0A352FJI2-F1
#
_cell.length_a   1.000
_cell.length_b   1.000
_cell.length_c   1.000
_cell.angle_alpha   90.00
_cell.angle_beta   90.00
_cell.angle_gamma   90.00
#
_symmetry.space_group_name_H-M   'P 1'
#
loop_
_entity.id
_entity.type
_entity.pdbx_description
1 polymer ?
#
loop_
_entity_poly.entity_id
_entity_poly.type
_entity_poly.pdbx_seq_one_letter_code
_entity_poly.pdbx_strand_id
1 'polypeptide(L)'
;MLNHDTSLFLHHVDEDQKYNFSEPVAAVTRHPENPAIWGLKNLSAQTWSATNSKGEIKDVSPGRSVTLVLGTRINFGHIEGEIWS
;
A
#
# COMPACT_ATOMS: atom_id res chain seq x y z
N MET A 1 -11.19 -0.19 -9.26
CA MET A 1 -11.46 1.05 -8.49
C MET A 1 -11.39 0.71 -7.02
N LEU A 2 -10.35 1.18 -6.31
CA LEU A 2 -10.21 1.00 -4.86
C LEU A 2 -10.86 2.21 -4.18
N ASN A 3 -11.91 2.00 -3.39
CA ASN A 3 -12.61 3.06 -2.65
C ASN A 3 -12.26 3.00 -1.15
N HIS A 4 -12.85 3.91 -0.36
CA HIS A 4 -12.53 4.21 1.04
C HIS A 4 -12.59 3.04 2.04
N ASP A 5 -13.16 1.90 1.65
CA ASP A 5 -13.24 0.68 2.47
C ASP A 5 -12.35 -0.46 1.94
N THR A 6 -11.46 -0.19 0.98
CA THR A 6 -10.73 -1.28 0.33
C THR A 6 -9.52 -1.75 1.13
N SER A 7 -9.61 -2.95 1.68
CA SER A 7 -8.46 -3.72 2.15
C SER A 7 -7.86 -4.51 0.99
N LEU A 8 -6.54 -4.41 0.79
CA LEU A 8 -5.79 -5.20 -0.18
C LEU A 8 -5.31 -6.48 0.51
N PHE A 9 -5.81 -7.61 0.04
CA PHE A 9 -5.43 -8.95 0.48
C PHE A 9 -4.45 -9.60 -0.51
N LEU A 10 -3.66 -10.57 -0.04
CA LEU A 10 -2.60 -11.26 -0.80
C LEU A 10 -3.02 -11.78 -2.18
N HIS A 11 -4.26 -12.27 -2.32
CA HIS A 11 -4.79 -12.74 -3.59
C HIS A 11 -4.96 -11.65 -4.67
N HIS A 12 -4.87 -10.36 -4.31
CA HIS A 12 -4.85 -9.25 -5.27
C HIS A 12 -3.45 -8.91 -5.78
N VAL A 13 -2.40 -9.47 -5.17
CA VAL A 13 -1.00 -9.05 -5.39
C VAL A 13 -0.05 -10.19 -5.74
N ASP A 14 -0.53 -11.44 -5.72
CA ASP A 14 0.26 -12.65 -6.01
C ASP A 14 -0.62 -13.74 -6.64
N GLU A 15 -0.36 -14.11 -7.91
CA GLU A 15 -1.10 -15.16 -8.64
C GLU A 15 -0.72 -16.59 -8.20
N ASP A 16 0.44 -16.78 -7.55
CA ASP A 16 0.93 -18.07 -7.07
C ASP A 16 0.44 -18.40 -5.64
N GLN A 17 -0.09 -17.42 -4.90
CA GLN A 17 -0.66 -17.58 -3.56
C GLN A 17 -2.19 -17.39 -3.47
N LYS A 18 -2.93 -18.00 -4.40
CA LYS A 18 -4.41 -17.96 -4.47
C LYS A 18 -5.18 -18.41 -3.21
N TYR A 19 -4.52 -18.96 -2.18
CA TYR A 19 -5.17 -19.54 -1.00
C TYR A 19 -4.71 -19.00 0.36
N ASN A 20 -3.85 -17.97 0.41
CA ASN A 20 -3.42 -17.38 1.68
C ASN A 20 -4.28 -16.16 2.06
N PHE A 21 -5.41 -16.43 2.74
CA PHE A 21 -6.40 -15.43 3.17
C PHE A 21 -6.17 -14.89 4.58
N SER A 22 -5.08 -15.30 5.25
CA SER A 22 -5.02 -15.22 6.70
C SER A 22 -4.77 -13.81 7.23
N GLU A 23 -4.01 -12.96 6.50
CA GLU A 23 -3.63 -11.64 6.99
C GLU A 23 -3.60 -10.58 5.87
N PRO A 24 -4.17 -9.37 6.10
CA PRO A 24 -4.07 -8.27 5.15
C PRO A 24 -2.62 -7.79 5.07
N VAL A 25 -2.10 -7.60 3.86
CA VAL A 25 -0.73 -7.08 3.66
C VAL A 25 -0.69 -5.56 3.68
N ALA A 26 -1.81 -4.90 3.39
CA ALA A 26 -1.91 -3.46 3.38
C ALA A 26 -3.26 -2.98 3.92
N ALA A 27 -3.27 -1.84 4.62
CA ALA A 27 -4.51 -1.22 5.08
C ALA A 27 -4.52 0.29 4.81
N VAL A 28 -5.62 0.80 4.28
CA VAL A 28 -5.86 2.24 4.20
C VAL A 28 -6.12 2.76 5.63
N THR A 29 -5.38 3.80 6.01
CA THR A 29 -5.39 4.38 7.36
C THR A 29 -5.48 5.90 7.26
N ARG A 30 -6.06 6.54 8.28
CA ARG A 30 -6.02 8.01 8.43
C ARG A 30 -4.85 8.39 9.32
N HIS A 31 -4.22 9.53 9.02
CA HIS A 31 -3.19 10.08 9.91
C HIS A 31 -3.84 10.48 11.25
N PRO A 32 -3.26 10.09 12.40
CA PRO A 32 -3.89 10.27 13.71
C PRO A 32 -4.10 11.74 14.08
N GLU A 33 -3.18 12.61 13.69
CA GLU A 33 -3.23 14.05 13.99
C GLU A 33 -3.90 14.88 12.89
N ASN A 34 -4.07 14.31 11.69
CA ASN A 34 -4.66 15.01 10.55
C ASN A 34 -5.56 14.07 9.73
N PRO A 35 -6.86 14.00 10.06
CA PRO A 35 -7.78 13.07 9.42
C PRO A 35 -8.01 13.28 7.92
N ALA A 36 -7.55 14.40 7.34
CA ALA A 36 -7.61 14.65 5.90
C ALA A 36 -6.52 13.89 5.12
N ILE A 37 -5.48 13.39 5.81
CA ILE A 37 -4.39 12.63 5.20
C ILE A 37 -4.71 11.14 5.30
N TRP A 38 -4.74 10.50 4.13
CA TRP A 38 -4.85 9.06 4.01
C TRP A 38 -3.50 8.45 3.69
N GLY A 39 -3.24 7.26 4.22
CA GLY A 39 -2.03 6.49 3.94
C GLY A 39 -2.32 5.00 3.80
N LEU A 40 -1.49 4.32 3.03
CA LEU A 40 -1.47 2.86 2.97
C LEU A 40 -0.40 2.35 3.94
N LYS A 41 -0.85 1.65 4.99
CA LYS A 41 0.02 1.03 5.99
C LYS A 41 0.49 -0.33 5.51
N ASN A 42 1.78 -0.58 5.65
CA ASN A 42 2.38 -1.88 5.46
C ASN A 42 2.11 -2.78 6.66
N LEU A 43 1.35 -3.85 6.42
CA LEU A 43 1.05 -4.90 7.39
C LEU A 43 1.81 -6.20 7.08
N SER A 44 2.55 -6.26 5.97
CA SER A 44 3.36 -7.43 5.62
C SER A 44 4.68 -7.45 6.39
N ALA A 45 5.37 -8.59 6.34
CA ALA A 45 6.71 -8.76 6.90
C ALA A 45 7.82 -8.17 6.01
N GLN A 46 7.50 -7.74 4.78
CA GLN A 46 8.46 -7.26 3.79
C GLN A 46 8.45 -5.74 3.71
N THR A 47 9.60 -5.13 3.46
CA THR A 47 9.68 -3.69 3.16
C THR A 47 9.23 -3.44 1.72
N TRP A 48 8.34 -2.47 1.53
CA TRP A 48 7.96 -1.98 0.19
C TRP A 48 8.85 -0.82 -0.23
N SER A 49 8.84 -0.50 -1.51
CA SER A 49 9.34 0.79 -2.00
C SER A 49 8.20 1.62 -2.58
N ALA A 50 8.18 2.91 -2.24
CA ALA A 50 7.22 3.85 -2.76
C ALA A 50 7.93 4.96 -3.52
N THR A 51 7.51 5.17 -4.76
CA THR A 51 8.02 6.22 -5.66
C THR A 51 6.98 7.32 -5.76
N ASN A 52 7.34 8.54 -5.37
CA ASN A 52 6.42 9.68 -5.51
C ASN A 52 6.38 10.20 -6.97
N SER A 53 5.50 11.16 -7.24
CA SER A 53 5.35 11.77 -8.57
C SER A 53 6.59 12.52 -9.08
N LYS A 54 7.58 12.78 -8.22
CA LYS A 54 8.88 13.37 -8.58
C LYS A 54 9.96 12.31 -8.85
N GLY A 55 9.63 11.02 -8.72
CA GLY A 55 10.56 9.91 -8.86
C GLY A 55 11.41 9.61 -7.61
N GLU A 56 11.14 10.26 -6.47
CA GLU A 56 11.86 9.96 -5.22
C GLU A 56 11.35 8.64 -4.64
N ILE A 57 12.27 7.73 -4.33
CA ILE A 57 11.98 6.41 -3.78
C ILE A 57 12.16 6.45 -2.25
N LYS A 58 11.21 5.86 -1.53
CA LYS A 58 11.27 5.67 -0.08
C LYS A 58 10.89 4.26 0.32
N ASP A 59 11.61 3.74 1.29
CA ASP A 59 11.28 2.46 1.90
C ASP A 59 10.09 2.60 2.84
N VAL A 60 9.16 1.65 2.76
CA VAL A 60 8.00 1.52 3.65
C VAL A 60 8.14 0.21 4.40
N SER A 61 8.87 0.24 5.52
CA SER A 61 9.07 -0.92 6.38
C SER A 61 7.76 -1.44 7.00
N PRO A 62 7.71 -2.70 7.47
CA PRO A 62 6.57 -3.22 8.20
C PRO A 62 6.07 -2.28 9.31
N GLY A 63 4.77 -2.04 9.35
CA GLY A 63 4.12 -1.12 10.28
C GLY A 63 4.18 0.37 9.91
N ARG A 64 4.92 0.77 8.87
CA ARG A 64 4.96 2.16 8.37
C ARG A 64 3.90 2.39 7.29
N SER A 65 3.61 3.67 7.04
CA SER A 65 2.63 4.09 6.03
C SER A 65 3.26 4.97 4.97
N VAL A 66 2.77 4.83 3.74
CA VAL A 66 2.98 5.79 2.65
C VAL A 66 1.71 6.61 2.44
N THR A 67 1.85 7.92 2.23
CA THR A 67 0.71 8.80 1.95
C THR A 67 0.10 8.49 0.60
N LEU A 68 -1.23 8.40 0.54
CA LEU A 68 -1.98 8.20 -0.70
C LEU A 68 -2.09 9.52 -1.45
N VAL A 69 -1.11 9.80 -2.31
CA VAL A 69 -1.06 10.97 -3.18
C VAL A 69 -1.07 10.51 -4.63
N LEU A 70 -1.80 11.21 -5.50
CA LEU A 70 -1.84 10.92 -6.94
C LEU A 70 -0.44 10.82 -7.55
N GLY A 71 -0.24 9.82 -8.40
CA GLY A 71 1.05 9.53 -9.03
C GLY A 71 2.06 8.84 -8.11
N THR A 72 1.66 8.44 -6.90
CA THR A 72 2.49 7.56 -6.07
C THR A 72 2.40 6.14 -6.60
N ARG A 73 3.55 5.51 -6.82
CA ARG A 73 3.68 4.10 -7.16
C ARG A 73 4.24 3.34 -5.97
N ILE A 74 3.69 2.17 -5.68
CA ILE A 74 4.09 1.35 -4.54
C ILE A 74 4.41 -0.04 -5.08
N ASN A 75 5.65 -0.46 -4.90
CA ASN A 75 6.11 -1.80 -5.21
C ASN A 75 6.06 -2.64 -3.93
N PHE A 76 5.16 -3.63 -3.94
CA PHE A 76 4.89 -4.53 -2.82
C PHE A 76 5.84 -5.75 -2.80
N GLY A 77 6.84 -5.79 -3.69
CA GLY A 77 7.80 -6.87 -3.87
C GLY A 77 7.59 -7.62 -5.19
N HIS A 78 6.36 -8.08 -5.44
CA HIS A 78 6.01 -8.88 -6.62
C HIS A 78 5.07 -8.17 -7.60
N ILE A 79 4.43 -7.09 -7.15
CA ILE A 79 3.51 -6.28 -7.94
C ILE A 79 3.69 -4.80 -7.62
N GLU A 80 3.40 -3.96 -8.61
CA GLU A 80 3.34 -2.51 -8.45
C GLU A 80 1.90 -2.02 -8.56
N GLY A 81 1.51 -1.11 -7.66
CA GLY A 81 0.25 -0.38 -7.73
C GLY A 81 0.50 1.12 -7.87
N GLU A 82 -0.36 1.82 -8.61
CA GLU A 82 -0.32 3.27 -8.76
C GLU A 82 -1.60 3.91 -8.23
N ILE A 83 -1.45 5.06 -7.56
CA ILE A 83 -2.58 5.88 -7.15
C ILE A 83 -2.97 6.78 -8.33
N TRP A 84 -4.07 6.42 -8.99
CA TRP A 84 -4.62 7.11 -10.16
C TRP A 84 -6.03 7.67 -9.85
N SER A 85 -6.46 8.67 -10.62
CA SER A 85 -7.75 9.37 -10.47
C SER A 85 -8.86 8.78 -11.32
#